data_AF-A0A2V2DHA7-F1
#
_entry.id   AF-A0A2V2DHA7-F1
#
_cell.length_a   1.000
_cell.length_b   1.000
_cell.length_c   1.000
_cell.angle_alpha   90.00
_cell.angle_beta   90.00
_cell.angle_gamma   90.00
#
_symmetry.space_group_name_H-M   'P 1'
#
loop_
_entity.id
_entity.type
_entity.pdbx_description
1 polymer ?
#
loop_
_entity_poly.entity_id
_entity_poly.type
_entity_poly.pdbx_seq_one_letter_code
_entity_poly.pdbx_strand_id
1 'polypeptide(L)'
;KYNPITMMKWMFLSASIILIPLLPGAAANAELVKRDMTAAEICGLLYVVAGATFCTYLLLNMGIKRMRPTTVSMYIYTQPIVSSAVAIAVGQDEFSWAKFCASLLVFAGVYIVTSSPRTKRQMETAMLVEGKK
;
A
#
# COMPACT_ATOMS: atom_id res chain seq x y z
N LYS A 1 12.33 -21.27 4.84
CA LYS A 1 11.89 -20.69 3.54
C LYS A 1 10.37 -20.60 3.54
N TYR A 2 9.76 -19.41 3.50
CA TYR A 2 8.30 -19.27 3.51
C TYR A 2 7.70 -19.36 2.10
N ASN A 3 6.64 -20.15 1.94
CA ASN A 3 5.84 -20.21 0.72
C ASN A 3 4.98 -18.92 0.64
N PRO A 4 4.98 -18.18 -0.48
CA PRO A 4 4.18 -16.96 -0.64
C PRO A 4 2.71 -17.15 -0.24
N ILE A 5 2.12 -18.31 -0.57
CA ILE A 5 0.73 -18.64 -0.22
C ILE A 5 0.52 -18.64 1.30
N THR A 6 1.50 -19.14 2.06
CA THR A 6 1.43 -19.16 3.53
C THR A 6 1.48 -17.75 4.11
N MET A 7 2.34 -16.87 3.57
CA MET A 7 2.35 -15.46 3.98
C MET A 7 1.02 -14.76 3.68
N MET A 8 0.46 -14.97 2.49
CA MET A 8 -0.83 -14.37 2.11
C MET A 8 -1.95 -14.81 3.06
N LYS A 9 -2.03 -16.11 3.38
CA LYS A 9 -3.03 -16.62 4.33
C LYS A 9 -3.00 -15.87 5.66
N TRP A 10 -1.81 -15.67 6.20
CA TRP A 10 -1.64 -14.96 7.48
C TRP A 10 -1.90 -13.46 7.37
N MET A 11 -1.52 -12.81 6.26
CA MET A 11 -1.80 -11.38 6.01
C MET A 11 -3.30 -11.10 5.88
N PHE A 12 -4.04 -11.92 5.12
CA PHE A 12 -5.49 -11.73 4.97
C PHE A 12 -6.24 -12.10 6.24
N LEU A 13 -5.83 -13.15 6.96
CA LEU A 13 -6.46 -13.53 8.22
C LEU A 13 -6.30 -12.43 9.28
N SER A 14 -5.11 -11.87 9.44
CA SER A 14 -4.88 -10.79 10.41
C SER A 14 -5.63 -9.52 10.02
N ALA A 15 -5.64 -9.14 8.73
CA ALA A 15 -6.42 -8.02 8.24
C ALA A 15 -7.93 -8.20 8.53
N SER A 16 -8.49 -9.38 8.24
CA SER A 16 -9.89 -9.69 8.50
C SER A 16 -10.25 -9.59 9.99
N ILE A 17 -9.41 -10.13 10.89
CA ILE A 17 -9.67 -10.05 12.33
C ILE A 17 -9.73 -8.58 12.81
N ILE A 18 -8.90 -7.70 12.25
CA ILE A 18 -8.89 -6.26 12.60
C ILE A 18 -10.06 -5.51 11.97
N LEU A 19 -10.43 -5.85 10.72
CA LEU A 19 -11.50 -5.17 9.97
C LEU A 19 -12.91 -5.56 10.43
N ILE A 20 -13.13 -6.83 10.80
CA ILE A 20 -14.44 -7.35 11.25
C ILE A 20 -15.09 -6.50 12.37
N PRO A 21 -14.40 -6.14 13.47
CA PRO A 21 -14.99 -5.30 14.51
C PRO A 21 -15.17 -3.83 14.10
N LEU A 22 -14.48 -3.37 13.05
CA LEU A 22 -14.58 -1.99 12.54
C LEU A 22 -15.73 -1.82 11.53
N LEU A 23 -16.10 -2.90 10.85
CA LEU A 23 -17.15 -2.95 9.81
C LEU A 23 -18.54 -2.44 10.26
N PRO A 24 -19.07 -2.77 11.46
CA PRO A 24 -20.37 -2.27 11.90
C PRO A 24 -20.44 -0.74 12.01
N GLY A 25 -19.34 -0.09 12.41
CA GLY A 25 -19.26 1.37 12.47
C GLY A 25 -19.25 2.03 11.09
N ALA A 26 -18.69 1.35 10.09
CA ALA A 26 -18.74 1.81 8.69
C ALA A 26 -20.10 1.54 8.02
N ALA A 27 -20.73 0.40 8.35
CA ALA A 27 -22.02 -0.05 7.83
C ALA A 27 -23.23 0.67 8.47
N ALA A 28 -23.04 1.35 9.59
CA ALA A 28 -24.07 2.20 10.21
C ALA A 28 -24.55 3.34 9.29
N ASN A 29 -23.75 3.70 8.27
CA ASN A 29 -24.17 4.53 7.14
C ASN A 29 -25.02 3.69 6.18
N ALA A 30 -26.26 3.41 6.58
CA ALA A 30 -27.15 2.46 5.94
C ALA A 30 -27.51 2.77 4.47
N GLU A 31 -27.23 3.97 3.96
CA GLU A 31 -27.45 4.31 2.54
C GLU A 31 -26.50 3.60 1.59
N LEU A 32 -25.24 3.38 1.97
CA LEU A 32 -24.24 2.75 1.10
C LEU A 32 -24.46 1.24 0.94
N VAL A 33 -25.02 0.59 1.96
CA VAL A 33 -25.29 -0.86 1.97
C VAL A 33 -26.64 -1.19 1.33
N LYS A 34 -27.59 -0.23 1.31
CA LYS A 34 -28.93 -0.41 0.73
C LYS A 34 -29.01 -0.12 -0.77
N ARG A 35 -27.96 0.47 -1.36
CA ARG A 35 -27.95 0.78 -2.80
C ARG A 35 -27.55 -0.48 -3.58
N ASP A 36 -28.36 -0.83 -4.59
CA ASP A 36 -27.98 -1.88 -5.53
C ASP A 36 -26.66 -1.49 -6.22
N MET A 37 -25.64 -2.30 -6.00
CA MET A 37 -24.35 -2.12 -6.67
C MET A 37 -24.50 -2.53 -8.13
N THR A 38 -24.05 -1.65 -9.02
CA THR A 38 -23.98 -1.95 -10.45
C THR A 38 -22.92 -3.04 -10.70
N ALA A 39 -23.08 -3.78 -11.79
CA ALA A 39 -22.09 -4.80 -12.19
C ALA A 39 -20.67 -4.21 -12.33
N ALA A 40 -20.55 -2.96 -12.78
CA ALA A 40 -19.28 -2.26 -12.89
C ALA A 40 -18.61 -2.02 -11.52
N GLU A 41 -19.38 -1.63 -10.50
CA GLU A 41 -18.85 -1.44 -9.13
C GLU A 41 -18.40 -2.76 -8.50
N ILE A 42 -19.15 -3.84 -8.72
CA ILE A 42 -18.77 -5.19 -8.25
C ILE A 42 -17.49 -5.64 -8.95
N CYS A 43 -17.38 -5.46 -10.27
CA CYS A 43 -16.15 -5.75 -11.01
C CYS A 43 -14.97 -4.90 -10.53
N GLY A 44 -15.18 -3.62 -10.24
CA GLY A 44 -14.17 -2.73 -9.67
C GLY A 44 -13.69 -3.21 -8.29
N LEU A 45 -14.61 -3.60 -7.41
CA LEU A 45 -14.28 -4.18 -6.11
C LEU A 45 -13.47 -5.46 -6.23
N LEU A 46 -13.90 -6.38 -7.11
CA LEU A 46 -13.16 -7.62 -7.39
C LEU A 46 -11.77 -7.34 -7.95
N TYR A 47 -11.63 -6.36 -8.83
CA TYR A 47 -10.33 -5.96 -9.37
C TYR A 47 -9.40 -5.42 -8.28
N VAL A 48 -9.89 -4.57 -7.37
CA VAL A 48 -9.08 -4.04 -6.27
C VAL A 48 -8.61 -5.15 -5.33
N VAL A 49 -9.50 -6.09 -4.99
CA VAL A 49 -9.19 -7.19 -4.05
C VAL A 49 -8.31 -8.26 -4.71
N ALA A 50 -8.66 -8.76 -5.88
CA ALA A 50 -7.91 -9.84 -6.52
C ALA A 50 -6.69 -9.32 -7.32
N GLY A 51 -6.90 -8.27 -8.11
CA GLY A 51 -5.86 -7.70 -8.98
C GLY A 51 -4.90 -6.79 -8.20
N ALA A 52 -5.41 -5.64 -7.74
CA ALA A 52 -4.55 -4.60 -7.20
C ALA A 52 -3.88 -4.99 -5.87
N THR A 53 -4.53 -5.81 -5.03
CA THR A 53 -3.95 -6.21 -3.73
C THR A 53 -3.36 -7.62 -3.75
N PHE A 54 -4.15 -8.67 -4.02
CA PHE A 54 -3.65 -10.05 -3.97
C PHE A 54 -2.50 -10.30 -4.97
N CYS A 55 -2.67 -9.98 -6.26
CA CYS A 55 -1.61 -10.19 -7.25
C CYS A 55 -0.37 -9.34 -6.95
N THR A 56 -0.54 -8.07 -6.59
CA THR A 56 0.59 -7.19 -6.23
C THR A 56 1.38 -7.72 -5.05
N TYR A 57 0.71 -8.17 -3.98
CA TYR A 57 1.40 -8.77 -2.84
C TYR A 57 2.07 -10.10 -3.17
N LEU A 58 1.49 -10.91 -4.06
CA LEU A 58 2.14 -12.11 -4.56
C LEU A 58 3.45 -11.77 -5.29
N LEU A 59 3.40 -10.81 -6.22
CA LEU A 59 4.55 -10.31 -6.97
C LEU A 59 5.61 -9.67 -6.04
N LEU A 60 5.18 -8.89 -5.06
CA LEU A 60 6.05 -8.27 -4.07
C LEU A 60 6.82 -9.32 -3.25
N ASN A 61 6.11 -10.34 -2.76
CA ASN A 61 6.72 -11.45 -2.01
C ASN A 61 7.67 -12.30 -2.86
N MET A 62 7.39 -12.45 -4.17
CA MET A 62 8.33 -13.07 -5.11
C MET A 62 9.54 -12.18 -5.38
N GLY A 63 9.33 -10.87 -5.53
CA GLY A 63 10.36 -9.86 -5.80
C GLY A 63 11.36 -9.71 -4.66
N ILE A 64 10.90 -9.72 -3.40
CA ILE A 64 11.79 -9.66 -2.22
C ILE A 64 12.76 -10.85 -2.15
N LYS A 65 12.43 -12.00 -2.76
CA LYS A 65 13.35 -13.14 -2.85
C LYS A 65 14.49 -12.93 -3.85
N ARG A 66 14.33 -11.99 -4.80
CA ARG A 66 15.27 -11.71 -5.90
C ARG A 66 15.92 -10.32 -5.82
N MET A 67 15.28 -9.38 -5.14
CA MET A 67 15.74 -8.00 -4.97
C MET A 67 16.16 -7.73 -3.54
N ARG A 68 17.15 -6.85 -3.37
CA ARG A 68 17.55 -6.38 -2.03
C ARG A 68 16.35 -5.62 -1.41
N PRO A 69 16.01 -5.85 -0.12
CA PRO A 69 14.91 -5.16 0.56
C PRO A 69 14.96 -3.64 0.43
N THR A 70 16.17 -3.08 0.34
CA THR A 70 16.43 -1.66 0.13
C THR A 70 15.82 -1.14 -1.18
N THR A 71 15.87 -1.93 -2.26
CA THR A 71 15.31 -1.55 -3.57
C THR A 71 13.79 -1.58 -3.53
N VAL A 72 13.21 -2.57 -2.83
CA VAL A 72 11.76 -2.65 -2.64
C VAL A 72 11.24 -1.45 -1.84
N SER A 73 11.96 -1.06 -0.78
CA SER A 73 11.62 0.15 -0.02
C SER A 73 11.68 1.43 -0.87
N MET A 74 12.67 1.57 -1.76
CA MET A 74 12.75 2.72 -2.68
C MET A 74 11.52 2.83 -3.59
N TYR A 75 10.98 1.69 -4.07
CA TYR A 75 9.74 1.68 -4.86
C TYR A 75 8.52 2.10 -4.02
N ILE A 76 8.43 1.64 -2.76
CA ILE A 76 7.36 2.05 -1.84
C ILE A 76 7.38 3.57 -1.60
N TYR A 77 8.57 4.18 -1.52
CA TYR A 77 8.70 5.64 -1.40
C TYR A 77 8.37 6.42 -2.67
N THR A 78 8.53 5.79 -3.83
CA THR A 78 8.23 6.39 -5.13
C THR A 78 6.73 6.28 -5.46
N GLN A 79 6.04 5.27 -4.92
CA GLN A 79 4.62 5.02 -5.19
C GLN A 79 3.70 6.21 -4.92
N PRO A 80 3.83 7.00 -3.82
CA PRO A 80 3.01 8.19 -3.61
C PRO A 80 3.14 9.22 -4.74
N ILE A 81 4.37 9.46 -5.22
CA ILE A 81 4.64 10.42 -6.30
C ILE A 81 3.96 9.98 -7.60
N VAL A 82 4.15 8.71 -7.97
CA VAL A 82 3.56 8.14 -9.18
C VAL A 82 2.04 8.09 -9.08
N SER A 83 1.50 7.67 -7.92
CA SER A 83 0.06 7.59 -7.69
C SER A 83 -0.62 8.96 -7.83
N SER A 84 -0.04 10.01 -7.25
CA SER A 84 -0.56 11.37 -7.37
C SER A 84 -0.47 11.90 -8.81
N ALA A 85 0.65 11.66 -9.51
CA ALA A 85 0.80 12.08 -10.89
C ALA A 85 -0.24 11.42 -11.83
N VAL A 86 -0.46 10.11 -11.68
CA VAL A 86 -1.45 9.36 -12.46
C VAL A 86 -2.87 9.82 -12.15
N ALA A 87 -3.21 10.08 -10.88
CA ALA A 87 -4.54 10.56 -10.50
C ALA A 87 -4.90 11.90 -11.19
N ILE A 88 -3.95 12.83 -11.27
CA ILE A 88 -4.11 14.11 -11.99
C ILE A 88 -4.22 13.86 -13.49
N ALA A 89 -3.35 13.00 -14.06
CA ALA A 89 -3.33 12.75 -15.50
C ALA A 89 -4.60 12.07 -16.03
N VAL A 90 -5.25 11.22 -15.23
CA VAL A 90 -6.52 10.57 -15.58
C VAL A 90 -7.73 11.52 -15.41
N GLY A 91 -7.52 12.72 -14.85
CA GLY A 91 -8.60 13.67 -14.59
C GLY A 91 -9.55 13.24 -13.46
N GLN A 92 -9.14 12.27 -12.62
CA GLN A 92 -9.89 11.91 -11.41
C GLN A 92 -9.79 12.98 -10.32
N ASP A 93 -8.83 13.90 -10.44
CA ASP A 93 -8.62 14.98 -9.48
C ASP A 93 -8.52 16.33 -10.18
N GLU A 94 -9.36 17.30 -9.78
CA GLU A 94 -9.29 18.67 -10.27
C GLU A 94 -8.24 19.47 -9.51
N PHE A 95 -7.36 20.16 -10.23
CA PHE A 95 -6.28 20.96 -9.67
C PHE A 95 -6.84 22.22 -8.98
N SER A 96 -6.98 22.16 -7.66
CA SER A 96 -7.36 23.30 -6.82
C SER A 96 -6.15 23.78 -6.01
N TRP A 97 -6.04 25.08 -5.78
CA TRP A 97 -4.94 25.67 -4.98
C TRP A 97 -4.87 25.07 -3.56
N ALA A 98 -6.02 24.73 -2.97
CA ALA A 98 -6.07 24.03 -1.69
C ALA A 98 -5.49 22.61 -1.76
N LYS A 99 -5.77 21.87 -2.84
CA LYS A 99 -5.21 20.53 -3.06
C LYS A 99 -3.72 20.58 -3.37
N PHE A 100 -3.25 21.64 -4.03
CA PHE A 100 -1.82 21.88 -4.24
C PHE A 100 -1.08 22.03 -2.90
N CYS A 101 -1.55 22.90 -2.01
CA CYS A 101 -0.99 23.03 -0.66
C CYS A 101 -1.06 21.73 0.16
N ALA A 102 -2.18 21.00 0.09
CA ALA A 102 -2.33 19.70 0.75
C ALA A 102 -1.36 18.66 0.17
N SER A 103 -1.18 18.61 -1.15
CA SER A 103 -0.26 17.70 -1.82
C SER A 103 1.19 17.99 -1.43
N LEU A 104 1.59 19.26 -1.33
CA LEU A 104 2.90 19.67 -0.84
C LEU A 104 3.13 19.22 0.61
N LEU A 105 2.10 19.28 1.45
CA LEU A 105 2.17 18.83 2.85
C LEU A 105 2.30 17.31 2.95
N VAL A 106 1.57 16.55 2.12
CA VAL A 106 1.72 15.09 2.01
C VAL A 106 3.12 14.74 1.49
N PHE A 107 3.60 15.41 0.44
CA PHE A 107 4.95 15.20 -0.08
C PHE A 107 6.03 15.57 0.94
N ALA A 108 5.84 16.64 1.71
CA ALA A 108 6.72 16.99 2.81
C ALA A 108 6.71 15.91 3.90
N GLY A 109 5.54 15.38 4.27
CA GLY A 109 5.42 14.26 5.22
C GLY A 109 6.13 13.01 4.73
N VAL A 110 5.92 12.64 3.46
CA VAL A 110 6.61 11.51 2.81
C VAL A 110 8.12 11.77 2.77
N TYR A 111 8.56 12.98 2.42
CA TYR A 111 9.97 13.36 2.39
C TYR A 111 10.61 13.28 3.78
N ILE A 112 9.95 13.77 4.83
CA ILE A 112 10.46 13.68 6.21
C ILE A 112 10.60 12.23 6.66
N VAL A 113 9.60 11.38 6.37
CA VAL A 113 9.64 9.95 6.71
C VAL A 113 10.73 9.22 5.92
N THR A 114 10.89 9.57 4.65
CA THR A 114 11.83 8.90 3.72
C THR A 114 13.27 9.38 3.90
N SER A 115 13.46 10.66 4.25
CA SER A 115 14.77 11.30 4.44
C SER A 115 15.32 11.10 5.85
N SER A 116 14.58 10.43 6.73
CA SER A 116 15.13 9.93 7.99
C SER A 116 16.36 9.07 7.69
N PRO A 117 17.58 9.50 8.07
CA PRO A 117 18.77 8.72 7.82
C PRO A 117 18.59 7.38 8.53
N ARG A 118 18.85 6.26 7.82
CA ARG A 118 18.91 4.94 8.46
C ARG A 118 19.67 5.07 9.76
N THR A 119 18.98 4.88 10.89
CA THR A 119 19.61 4.93 12.20
C THR A 119 20.83 4.00 12.15
N LYS A 120 21.98 4.38 12.73
CA LYS A 120 23.21 3.56 12.72
C LYS A 120 22.95 2.06 13.02
N ARG A 121 21.98 1.76 13.89
CA ARG A 121 21.46 0.41 14.17
C ARG A 121 20.95 -0.37 12.95
N GLN A 122 20.26 0.26 12.02
CA GLN A 122 19.77 -0.38 10.79
C GLN A 122 20.91 -0.70 9.82
N MET A 123 21.98 0.12 9.81
CA MET A 123 23.19 -0.16 9.03
C MET A 123 24.04 -1.25 9.69
N GLU A 124 24.23 -1.21 11.01
CA GLU A 124 24.91 -2.29 11.77
C GLU A 124 24.19 -3.63 11.59
N THR A 125 22.86 -3.67 11.71
CA THR A 125 22.09 -4.90 11.54
C THR A 125 22.17 -5.43 10.10
N ALA A 126 22.17 -4.55 9.10
CA ALA A 126 22.34 -4.94 7.70
C ALA A 126 23.75 -5.52 7.44
N MET A 127 24.80 -4.90 7.97
CA MET A 127 26.18 -5.38 7.84
C MET A 127 26.41 -6.71 8.57
N LEU A 128 25.78 -6.93 9.73
CA LEU A 128 25.85 -8.22 10.45
C LEU A 128 25.16 -9.37 9.71
N VAL A 129 24.10 -9.08 8.94
CA VAL A 129 23.40 -10.07 8.13
C VAL A 129 24.14 -10.35 6.82
N GLU A 130 24.77 -9.35 6.21
CA GLU A 130 25.60 -9.52 5.01
C GLU A 130 26.95 -10.18 5.28
N GLY A 131 27.58 -9.92 6.43
CA GLY A 131 28.85 -10.56 6.83
C GLY A 131 28.74 -12.03 7.30
N LYS A 132 27.52 -12.58 7.35
CA LYS A 132 27.25 -13.99 7.69
C LYS A 132 26.91 -14.86 6.46
N LYS A 133 27.01 -14.32 5.25
CA LYS A 133 26.94 -15.09 3.99
C LYS A 133 28.33 -15.31 3.44
#